data_AF-A0A1F5WYA1-F1
#
_entry.id   AF-A0A1F5WYA1-F1
#
_cell.length_a   1.000
_cell.length_b   1.000
_cell.length_c   1.000
_cell.angle_alpha   90.00
_cell.angle_beta   90.00
_cell.angle_gamma   90.00
#
_symmetry.space_group_name_H-M   'P 1'
#
loop_
_entity.id
_entity.type
_entity.pdbx_description
1 polymer ?
#
loop_
_entity_poly.entity_id
_entity_poly.type
_entity_poly.pdbx_seq_one_letter_code
_entity_poly.pdbx_strand_id
1 'polypeptide(L)'
;MIRFVYGADLQNCFIDTSAQIGSGTVIWPGVTIAEGVTIGKNCEIGKGAIIIGKIRIGDNVKIGHGVKITGEGYVGYNSEIGHDIENPKIGGNCKIEGEVIESIIADYCEIGKDAKIKRSTVGSATKAKHKCGIRDADVGCCVNISVDVEILNSDGESKKRTTIGNYVFLGGRIEIIGGITIGDEARISARSLVNEDVSAGTYFVNMTPGARLTTKKDNAAWYLEGNYLKLQCSIGTKYRNLFHTKAFVKCGHNTKTLKEWLKTPIVHMGGRTPIQCIKEEGENTFPCLLDECKCSKPNEKPAAK
;
A
#
# COMPACT_ATOMS: atom_id res chain seq x y z
N MET A 1 -21.07 26.66 5.45
CA MET A 1 -21.56 26.48 6.83
C MET A 1 -20.80 25.31 7.45
N ILE A 2 -20.10 25.52 8.57
CA ILE A 2 -19.56 24.44 9.41
C ILE A 2 -20.78 23.81 10.11
N ARG A 3 -20.89 22.48 10.11
CA ARG A 3 -22.03 21.79 10.71
C ARG A 3 -21.60 21.17 12.02
N PHE A 4 -21.98 21.79 13.13
CA PHE A 4 -21.97 21.11 14.41
C PHE A 4 -23.18 20.16 14.45
N VAL A 5 -22.99 18.92 14.90
CA VAL A 5 -24.10 17.95 14.96
C VAL A 5 -25.07 18.40 16.05
N TYR A 6 -26.18 19.01 15.63
CA TYR A 6 -27.25 19.61 16.42
C TYR A 6 -27.85 18.62 17.42
N GLY A 7 -27.66 18.89 18.71
CA GLY A 7 -28.24 18.12 19.82
C GLY A 7 -27.40 18.17 21.10
N ALA A 8 -26.10 18.45 20.97
CA ALA A 8 -25.27 18.89 22.08
C ALA A 8 -24.85 20.33 21.77
N ASP A 9 -25.03 21.22 22.72
CA ASP A 9 -24.31 22.48 22.74
C ASP A 9 -22.83 22.24 22.40
N LEU A 10 -22.12 23.28 21.94
CA LEU A 10 -20.65 23.33 21.93
C LEU A 10 -20.01 23.01 23.31
N GLN A 11 -20.81 22.71 24.35
CA GLN A 11 -20.42 22.10 25.61
C GLN A 11 -19.35 21.03 25.34
N ASN A 12 -18.10 21.43 25.58
CA ASN A 12 -16.87 20.65 25.62
C ASN A 12 -16.03 20.54 24.34
N CYS A 13 -16.29 21.31 23.27
CA CYS A 13 -15.28 21.47 22.22
C CYS A 13 -14.31 22.61 22.56
N PHE A 14 -13.01 22.38 22.37
CA PHE A 14 -11.96 23.39 22.54
C PHE A 14 -11.32 23.65 21.19
N ILE A 15 -11.78 24.69 20.50
CA ILE A 15 -11.27 25.08 19.18
C ILE A 15 -10.58 26.43 19.34
N ASP A 16 -9.28 26.46 19.05
CA ASP A 16 -8.51 27.69 19.09
C ASP A 16 -8.99 28.71 18.04
N THR A 17 -8.91 29.99 18.36
CA THR A 17 -9.37 31.08 17.48
C THR A 17 -8.59 31.20 16.17
N SER A 18 -7.35 30.71 16.12
CA SER A 18 -6.53 30.69 14.90
C SER A 18 -6.80 29.49 14.00
N ALA A 19 -7.56 28.48 14.48
CA ALA A 19 -7.82 27.28 13.72
C ALA A 19 -8.70 27.58 12.50
N GLN A 20 -8.32 27.02 11.36
CA GLN A 20 -9.03 27.20 10.10
C GLN A 20 -9.79 25.93 9.76
N ILE A 21 -11.10 26.03 9.54
CA ILE A 21 -11.96 24.87 9.28
C ILE A 21 -12.80 25.12 8.03
N GLY A 22 -12.64 24.26 7.04
CA GLY A 22 -13.33 24.34 5.76
C GLY A 22 -14.84 24.12 5.87
N SER A 23 -15.57 24.68 4.91
CA SER A 23 -17.03 24.53 4.82
C SER A 23 -17.46 23.07 4.69
N GLY A 24 -18.59 22.71 5.31
CA GLY A 24 -19.14 21.36 5.23
C GLY A 24 -18.49 20.36 6.19
N THR A 25 -17.42 20.76 6.88
CA THR A 25 -16.81 19.94 7.93
C THR A 25 -17.74 19.81 9.13
N VAL A 26 -17.79 18.58 9.66
CA VAL A 26 -18.58 18.17 10.81
C VAL A 26 -17.66 17.95 11.99
N ILE A 27 -17.96 18.61 13.11
CA ILE A 27 -17.22 18.48 14.37
C ILE A 27 -18.15 17.87 15.41
N TRP A 28 -17.75 16.72 15.94
CA TRP A 28 -18.48 16.03 17.00
C TRP A 28 -18.09 16.56 18.40
N PRO A 29 -18.88 16.26 19.45
CA PRO A 29 -18.62 16.78 20.80
C PRO A 29 -17.28 16.36 21.39
N GLY A 30 -16.71 17.20 22.27
CA GLY A 30 -15.48 16.88 22.99
C GLY A 30 -14.19 17.04 22.18
N VAL A 31 -14.27 17.59 20.97
CA VAL A 31 -13.12 17.74 20.08
C VAL A 31 -12.22 18.89 20.53
N THR A 32 -10.91 18.66 20.51
CA THR A 32 -9.89 19.69 20.74
C THR A 32 -9.11 19.95 19.45
N ILE A 33 -9.08 21.21 19.01
CA ILE A 33 -8.32 21.70 17.86
C ILE A 33 -7.47 22.88 18.34
N ALA A 34 -6.15 22.70 18.37
CA ALA A 34 -5.23 23.71 18.88
C ALA A 34 -4.85 24.78 17.84
N GLU A 35 -4.03 25.74 18.30
CA GLU A 35 -3.47 26.82 17.50
C GLU A 35 -2.77 26.31 16.23
N GLY A 36 -3.01 26.98 15.11
CA GLY A 36 -2.33 26.72 13.84
C GLY A 36 -2.82 25.49 13.06
N VAL A 37 -3.80 24.75 13.57
CA VAL A 37 -4.41 23.63 12.85
C VAL A 37 -5.26 24.14 11.68
N THR A 38 -5.11 23.51 10.51
CA THR A 38 -5.96 23.76 9.34
C THR A 38 -6.68 22.47 8.95
N ILE A 39 -8.00 22.54 8.78
CA ILE A 39 -8.86 21.44 8.35
C ILE A 39 -9.57 21.85 7.06
N GLY A 40 -9.52 20.96 6.06
CA GLY A 40 -10.17 21.13 4.78
C GLY A 40 -11.71 21.10 4.86
N LYS A 41 -12.33 21.03 3.68
CA LYS A 41 -13.78 20.98 3.49
C LYS A 41 -14.31 19.56 3.69
N ASN A 42 -15.59 19.46 4.05
CA ASN A 42 -16.35 18.20 4.12
C ASN A 42 -15.66 17.10 4.95
N CYS A 43 -14.91 17.48 5.97
CA CYS A 43 -14.27 16.53 6.86
C CYS A 43 -15.23 16.08 7.97
N GLU A 44 -14.90 14.97 8.62
CA GLU A 44 -15.61 14.51 9.82
C GLU A 44 -14.60 14.33 10.95
N ILE A 45 -14.75 15.09 12.03
CA ILE A 45 -13.86 15.04 13.18
C ILE A 45 -14.61 14.38 14.33
N GLY A 46 -14.31 13.10 14.57
CA GLY A 46 -15.00 12.24 15.52
C GLY A 46 -14.95 12.74 16.96
N LYS A 47 -15.98 12.38 17.74
CA LYS A 47 -16.14 12.68 19.17
C LYS A 47 -14.82 12.48 19.95
N GLY A 48 -14.42 13.48 20.72
CA GLY A 48 -13.24 13.39 21.59
C GLY A 48 -11.89 13.38 20.86
N ALA A 49 -11.86 13.59 19.54
CA ALA A 49 -10.61 13.67 18.80
C ALA A 49 -9.80 14.91 19.22
N ILE A 50 -8.48 14.77 19.23
CA ILE A 50 -7.54 15.81 19.67
C ILE A 50 -6.54 16.06 18.53
N ILE A 51 -6.50 17.29 18.03
CA ILE A 51 -5.59 17.69 16.95
C ILE A 51 -4.77 18.87 17.48
N ILE A 52 -3.47 18.64 17.71
CA ILE A 52 -2.59 19.61 18.36
C ILE A 52 -1.29 19.78 17.58
N GLY A 53 -0.85 21.02 17.42
CA GLY A 53 0.38 21.40 16.73
C GLY A 53 0.13 21.88 15.31
N LYS A 54 1.18 21.90 14.48
CA LYS A 54 1.13 22.41 13.10
C LYS A 54 0.63 21.33 12.15
N ILE A 55 -0.65 21.01 12.26
CA ILE A 55 -1.29 19.93 11.50
C ILE A 55 -2.19 20.51 10.40
N ARG A 56 -2.04 19.96 9.19
CA ARG A 56 -2.91 20.25 8.04
C ARG A 56 -3.70 19.01 7.64
N ILE A 57 -5.03 19.08 7.71
CA ILE A 57 -5.95 18.05 7.26
C ILE A 57 -6.55 18.49 5.92
N GLY A 58 -6.45 17.65 4.90
CA GLY A 58 -7.02 17.89 3.57
C GLY A 58 -8.55 17.76 3.53
N ASP A 59 -9.12 17.87 2.33
CA ASP A 59 -10.57 17.77 2.13
C ASP A 59 -11.08 16.33 2.24
N ASN A 60 -12.33 16.15 2.68
CA ASN A 60 -13.02 14.87 2.80
C ASN A 60 -12.28 13.84 3.68
N VAL A 61 -11.58 14.30 4.72
CA VAL A 61 -10.89 13.42 5.68
C VAL A 61 -11.83 13.03 6.81
N LYS A 62 -11.78 11.78 7.23
CA LYS A 62 -12.47 11.29 8.44
C LYS A 62 -11.46 10.98 9.53
N ILE A 63 -11.64 11.60 10.69
CA ILE A 63 -10.89 11.33 11.90
C ILE A 63 -11.80 10.58 12.87
N GLY A 64 -11.37 9.41 13.31
CA GLY A 64 -12.12 8.54 14.22
C GLY A 64 -12.30 9.13 15.61
N HIS A 65 -13.20 8.52 16.38
CA HIS A 65 -13.45 8.92 17.77
C HIS A 65 -12.23 8.72 18.66
N GLY A 66 -11.92 9.72 19.50
CA GLY A 66 -10.82 9.67 20.46
C GLY A 66 -9.41 9.68 19.85
N VAL A 67 -9.29 9.79 18.52
CA VAL A 67 -7.99 9.80 17.82
C VAL A 67 -7.20 11.06 18.17
N LYS A 68 -5.90 10.89 18.41
CA LYS A 68 -4.95 11.97 18.62
C LYS A 68 -4.05 12.15 17.40
N ILE A 69 -3.94 13.39 16.94
CA ILE A 69 -3.02 13.82 15.89
C ILE A 69 -2.16 14.92 16.45
N THR A 70 -0.87 14.66 16.62
CA THR A 70 0.04 15.58 17.30
C THR A 70 1.29 15.92 16.49
N GLY A 71 1.91 17.06 16.81
CA GLY A 71 3.21 17.47 16.26
C GLY A 71 3.08 18.33 15.02
N GLU A 72 3.95 18.10 14.03
CA GLU A 72 3.97 18.84 12.78
C GLU A 72 3.82 17.91 11.58
N GLY A 73 2.86 18.20 10.70
CA GLY A 73 2.50 17.25 9.67
C GLY A 73 1.26 17.55 8.85
N TYR A 74 0.90 16.60 7.99
CA TYR A 74 -0.31 16.66 7.19
C TYR A 74 -0.96 15.29 6.98
N VAL A 75 -2.27 15.33 6.76
CA VAL A 75 -3.10 14.21 6.29
C VAL A 75 -3.75 14.65 4.98
N GLY A 76 -3.46 13.93 3.90
CA GLY A 76 -4.00 14.21 2.57
C GLY A 76 -5.50 13.94 2.46
N TYR A 77 -6.09 14.43 1.37
CA TYR A 77 -7.52 14.38 1.09
C TYR A 77 -8.07 12.95 0.99
N ASN A 78 -9.38 12.76 1.21
CA ASN A 78 -10.07 11.46 1.13
C ASN A 78 -9.47 10.34 2.00
N SER A 79 -8.77 10.70 3.08
CA SER A 79 -8.13 9.74 3.98
C SER A 79 -8.99 9.46 5.22
N GLU A 80 -8.85 8.27 5.79
CA GLU A 80 -9.50 7.85 7.04
C GLU A 80 -8.45 7.53 8.09
N ILE A 81 -8.49 8.23 9.23
CA ILE A 81 -7.57 8.04 10.36
C ILE A 81 -8.36 7.50 11.54
N GLY A 82 -8.11 6.25 11.90
CA GLY A 82 -8.77 5.52 12.98
C GLY A 82 -7.87 5.21 14.18
N HIS A 83 -6.64 5.73 14.23
CA HIS A 83 -5.69 5.51 15.31
C HIS A 83 -4.82 6.76 15.52
N ASP A 84 -4.22 6.86 16.70
CA ASP A 84 -3.26 7.92 17.06
C ASP A 84 -2.06 7.96 16.10
N ILE A 85 -1.68 9.17 15.70
CA ILE A 85 -0.55 9.47 14.81
C ILE A 85 0.23 10.71 15.30
N GLU A 86 1.54 10.70 15.13
CA GLU A 86 2.44 11.75 15.61
C GLU A 86 3.46 12.15 14.52
N ASN A 87 3.64 13.46 14.31
CA ASN A 87 4.46 14.02 13.22
C ASN A 87 4.17 13.37 11.85
N PRO A 88 2.88 13.26 11.42
CA PRO A 88 2.52 12.48 10.24
C PRO A 88 2.78 13.24 8.94
N LYS A 89 3.26 12.56 7.90
CA LYS A 89 3.24 13.05 6.50
C LYS A 89 2.48 12.04 5.66
N ILE A 90 1.15 12.10 5.72
CA ILE A 90 0.26 11.10 5.12
C ILE A 90 -0.38 11.68 3.86
N GLY A 91 -0.27 10.96 2.75
CA GLY A 91 -0.87 11.29 1.46
C GLY A 91 -2.40 11.17 1.44
N GLY A 92 -2.97 11.34 0.25
CA GLY A 92 -4.41 11.23 0.02
C GLY A 92 -4.87 9.80 -0.23
N ASN A 93 -6.16 9.56 0.00
CA ASN A 93 -6.84 8.28 -0.23
C ASN A 93 -6.26 7.13 0.63
N CYS A 94 -5.76 7.45 1.82
CA CYS A 94 -5.17 6.48 2.74
C CYS A 94 -6.19 5.99 3.76
N LYS A 95 -6.03 4.75 4.23
CA LYS A 95 -6.75 4.23 5.39
C LYS A 95 -5.76 3.83 6.49
N ILE A 96 -5.81 4.51 7.63
CA ILE A 96 -4.85 4.36 8.73
C ILE A 96 -5.61 3.90 9.97
N GLU A 97 -5.56 2.61 10.27
CA GLU A 97 -6.11 2.00 11.47
C GLU A 97 -5.02 1.58 12.48
N GLY A 98 -3.74 1.88 12.17
CA GLY A 98 -2.57 1.61 13.02
C GLY A 98 -1.79 2.88 13.36
N GLU A 99 -0.80 2.73 14.24
CA GLU A 99 0.04 3.82 14.74
C GLU A 99 1.06 4.26 13.68
N VAL A 100 1.15 5.57 13.46
CA VAL A 100 2.13 6.19 12.54
C VAL A 100 2.86 7.31 13.27
N ILE A 101 4.17 7.16 13.43
CA ILE A 101 5.03 8.11 14.17
C ILE A 101 6.20 8.53 13.29
N GLU A 102 6.44 9.84 13.11
CA GLU A 102 7.61 10.39 12.41
C GLU A 102 7.81 9.76 11.02
N SER A 103 6.72 9.48 10.30
CA SER A 103 6.76 8.67 9.08
C SER A 103 6.06 9.35 7.91
N ILE A 104 6.54 9.03 6.71
CA ILE A 104 5.95 9.47 5.45
C ILE A 104 5.17 8.30 4.87
N ILE A 105 3.87 8.49 4.68
CA ILE A 105 2.98 7.50 4.04
C ILE A 105 2.48 8.14 2.76
N ALA A 106 2.86 7.61 1.60
CA ALA A 106 2.41 8.14 0.32
C ALA A 106 0.92 7.79 0.05
N ASP A 107 0.40 8.27 -1.08
CA ASP A 107 -1.02 8.11 -1.41
C ASP A 107 -1.47 6.64 -1.51
N TYR A 108 -2.77 6.41 -1.31
CA TYR A 108 -3.45 5.12 -1.50
C TYR A 108 -2.98 3.99 -0.57
N CYS A 109 -2.26 4.30 0.50
CA CYS A 109 -1.78 3.30 1.44
C CYS A 109 -2.87 2.79 2.39
N GLU A 110 -2.68 1.56 2.86
CA GLU A 110 -3.50 0.98 3.92
C GLU A 110 -2.59 0.53 5.05
N ILE A 111 -2.74 1.13 6.22
CA ILE A 111 -2.07 0.74 7.46
C ILE A 111 -3.13 0.15 8.37
N GLY A 112 -3.08 -1.18 8.56
CA GLY A 112 -4.11 -1.93 9.26
C GLY A 112 -4.00 -1.84 10.78
N LYS A 113 -5.03 -2.35 11.46
CA LYS A 113 -5.11 -2.43 12.92
C LYS A 113 -3.87 -3.06 13.55
N ASP A 114 -3.43 -2.50 14.66
CA ASP A 114 -2.24 -2.91 15.42
C ASP A 114 -0.90 -2.81 14.65
N ALA A 115 -0.90 -2.27 13.42
CA ALA A 115 0.35 -1.95 12.75
C ALA A 115 1.02 -0.74 13.40
N LYS A 116 2.35 -0.73 13.43
CA LYS A 116 3.19 0.34 13.97
C LYS A 116 4.22 0.74 12.93
N ILE A 117 4.08 1.93 12.37
CA ILE A 117 5.02 2.50 11.41
C ILE A 117 5.78 3.63 12.10
N LYS A 118 7.11 3.54 12.19
CA LYS A 118 7.91 4.54 12.91
C LYS A 118 9.20 4.90 12.19
N ARG A 119 9.49 6.19 11.98
CA ARG A 119 10.68 6.69 11.27
C ARG A 119 10.90 6.03 9.90
N SER A 120 9.81 5.80 9.19
CA SER A 120 9.80 5.05 7.94
C SER A 120 9.17 5.85 6.80
N THR A 121 9.56 5.54 5.56
CA THR A 121 8.84 5.99 4.37
C THR A 121 8.11 4.82 3.73
N VAL A 122 6.85 5.00 3.38
CA VAL A 122 6.01 3.99 2.75
C VAL A 122 5.53 4.51 1.41
N GLY A 123 5.99 3.88 0.34
CA GLY A 123 5.64 4.21 -1.03
C GLY A 123 4.18 3.94 -1.36
N SER A 124 3.70 4.55 -2.44
CA SER A 124 2.28 4.63 -2.72
C SER A 124 1.63 3.26 -2.90
N ALA A 125 0.40 3.16 -2.42
CA ALA A 125 -0.43 1.98 -2.50
C ALA A 125 0.18 0.69 -1.90
N THR A 126 1.12 0.87 -0.98
CA THR A 126 1.60 -0.19 -0.10
C THR A 126 0.58 -0.47 1.00
N LYS A 127 0.46 -1.75 1.35
CA LYS A 127 -0.45 -2.23 2.38
C LYS A 127 0.33 -2.88 3.50
N ALA A 128 0.38 -2.23 4.65
CA ALA A 128 0.77 -2.84 5.91
C ALA A 128 -0.49 -3.38 6.59
N LYS A 129 -0.70 -4.70 6.57
CA LYS A 129 -1.87 -5.31 7.19
C LYS A 129 -1.72 -5.33 8.72
N HIS A 130 -2.45 -6.21 9.40
CA HIS A 130 -2.54 -6.20 10.85
C HIS A 130 -1.21 -6.53 11.54
N LYS A 131 -0.95 -5.93 12.71
CA LYS A 131 0.15 -6.31 13.62
C LYS A 131 1.56 -6.25 12.99
N CYS A 132 1.80 -5.38 12.03
CA CYS A 132 3.14 -5.22 11.45
C CYS A 132 3.95 -4.17 12.20
N GLY A 133 5.25 -4.37 12.42
CA GLY A 133 6.16 -3.33 12.91
C GLY A 133 7.18 -2.94 11.85
N ILE A 134 6.94 -1.80 11.21
CA ILE A 134 7.81 -1.24 10.16
C ILE A 134 8.52 -0.02 10.73
N ARG A 135 9.71 -0.26 11.29
CA ARG A 135 10.49 0.76 11.98
C ARG A 135 11.82 0.98 11.28
N ASP A 136 12.17 2.24 11.10
CA ASP A 136 13.42 2.65 10.45
C ASP A 136 13.57 1.98 9.07
N ALA A 137 12.59 2.16 8.18
CA ALA A 137 12.60 1.50 6.87
C ALA A 137 12.19 2.41 5.72
N ASP A 138 12.77 2.16 4.55
CA ASP A 138 12.39 2.74 3.27
C ASP A 138 11.66 1.67 2.46
N VAL A 139 10.32 1.74 2.44
CA VAL A 139 9.45 0.79 1.76
C VAL A 139 8.95 1.38 0.44
N GLY A 140 9.12 0.65 -0.65
CA GLY A 140 8.70 1.02 -1.99
C GLY A 140 7.19 1.04 -2.18
N CYS A 141 6.80 1.19 -3.45
CA CYS A 141 5.41 1.24 -3.87
C CYS A 141 4.80 -0.16 -4.05
N CYS A 142 3.49 -0.25 -3.88
CA CYS A 142 2.72 -1.47 -4.15
C CYS A 142 3.21 -2.71 -3.38
N VAL A 143 3.79 -2.52 -2.20
CA VAL A 143 4.26 -3.63 -1.35
C VAL A 143 3.09 -4.22 -0.59
N ASN A 144 3.01 -5.55 -0.53
CA ASN A 144 2.11 -6.23 0.38
C ASN A 144 2.91 -6.70 1.59
N ILE A 145 2.63 -6.11 2.74
CA ILE A 145 3.15 -6.54 4.04
C ILE A 145 2.00 -7.26 4.75
N SER A 146 2.10 -8.59 4.84
CA SER A 146 1.04 -9.40 5.45
C SER A 146 1.02 -9.27 6.97
N VAL A 147 0.09 -9.98 7.62
CA VAL A 147 -0.05 -9.93 9.08
C VAL A 147 1.25 -10.32 9.79
N ASP A 148 1.59 -9.61 10.86
CA ASP A 148 2.66 -10.01 11.78
C ASP A 148 4.06 -10.01 11.11
N VAL A 149 4.36 -8.98 10.34
CA VAL A 149 5.70 -8.76 9.78
C VAL A 149 6.44 -7.74 10.64
N GLU A 150 7.60 -8.10 11.17
CA GLU A 150 8.39 -7.26 12.07
C GLU A 150 9.79 -7.00 11.50
N ILE A 151 10.19 -5.73 11.46
CA ILE A 151 11.59 -5.34 11.23
C ILE A 151 12.30 -5.22 12.58
N LEU A 152 13.27 -6.10 12.80
CA LEU A 152 14.13 -6.13 13.98
C LEU A 152 15.25 -5.11 13.80
N ASN A 153 14.90 -3.84 13.99
CA ASN A 153 15.72 -2.71 13.57
C ASN A 153 16.82 -2.30 14.56
N SER A 154 16.99 -2.99 15.69
CA SER A 154 17.90 -2.61 16.78
C SER A 154 18.67 -3.83 17.26
N ASP A 155 19.99 -3.71 17.42
CA ASP A 155 20.85 -4.73 18.03
C ASP A 155 21.12 -4.45 19.53
N GLY A 156 20.59 -3.35 20.06
CA GLY A 156 20.78 -2.91 21.45
C GLY A 156 21.77 -1.75 21.58
N GLU A 157 22.57 -1.49 20.55
CA GLU A 157 23.53 -0.38 20.49
C GLU A 157 23.16 0.63 19.40
N SER A 158 22.79 0.12 18.22
CA SER A 158 22.50 0.89 17.04
C SER A 158 21.16 0.51 16.42
N LYS A 159 20.56 1.46 15.69
CA LYS A 159 19.38 1.20 14.86
C LYS A 159 19.80 1.12 13.40
N LYS A 160 19.32 0.10 12.70
CA LYS A 160 19.65 -0.18 11.31
C LYS A 160 18.45 0.09 10.42
N ARG A 161 18.71 0.74 9.28
CA ARG A 161 17.68 1.11 8.32
C ARG A 161 17.53 0.04 7.23
N THR A 162 16.32 -0.47 7.03
CA THR A 162 16.03 -1.53 6.04
C THR A 162 15.42 -0.94 4.77
N THR A 163 15.82 -1.44 3.61
CA THR A 163 15.24 -1.06 2.31
C THR A 163 14.38 -2.19 1.77
N ILE A 164 13.14 -1.88 1.39
CA ILE A 164 12.21 -2.81 0.75
C ILE A 164 11.79 -2.21 -0.59
N GLY A 165 12.08 -2.90 -1.68
CA GLY A 165 11.81 -2.48 -3.04
C GLY A 165 10.33 -2.42 -3.40
N ASN A 166 10.05 -2.06 -4.64
CA ASN A 166 8.70 -1.98 -5.18
C ASN A 166 8.12 -3.37 -5.44
N TYR A 167 6.80 -3.51 -5.34
CA TYR A 167 6.08 -4.75 -5.66
C TYR A 167 6.50 -5.99 -4.85
N VAL A 168 7.19 -5.77 -3.73
CA VAL A 168 7.58 -6.85 -2.82
C VAL A 168 6.34 -7.44 -2.15
N PHE A 169 6.36 -8.75 -1.94
CA PHE A 169 5.38 -9.43 -1.12
C PHE A 169 6.07 -10.08 0.07
N LEU A 170 5.65 -9.68 1.26
CA LEU A 170 6.01 -10.30 2.53
C LEU A 170 4.83 -11.14 2.99
N GLY A 171 5.03 -12.45 3.10
CA GLY A 171 4.12 -13.38 3.74
C GLY A 171 3.88 -13.06 5.21
N GLY A 172 2.93 -13.74 5.85
CA GLY A 172 2.62 -13.48 7.26
C GLY A 172 3.69 -14.04 8.21
N ARG A 173 3.83 -13.44 9.39
CA ARG A 173 4.73 -13.92 10.46
C ARG A 173 6.20 -13.94 10.01
N ILE A 174 6.69 -12.87 9.40
CA ILE A 174 8.09 -12.78 8.95
C ILE A 174 8.85 -11.86 9.89
N GLU A 175 10.08 -12.25 10.19
CA GLU A 175 11.05 -11.40 10.88
C GLU A 175 12.13 -10.97 9.88
N ILE A 176 12.45 -9.68 9.88
CA ILE A 176 13.46 -9.08 9.01
C ILE A 176 14.54 -8.47 9.89
N ILE A 177 15.79 -8.95 9.76
CA ILE A 177 16.93 -8.33 10.44
C ILE A 177 17.16 -6.94 9.85
N GLY A 178 17.25 -5.93 10.71
CA GLY A 178 17.46 -4.54 10.30
C GLY A 178 18.77 -4.34 9.53
N GLY A 179 18.75 -3.44 8.53
CA GLY A 179 19.95 -3.08 7.77
C GLY A 179 20.15 -3.83 6.45
N ILE A 180 19.15 -4.60 6.01
CA ILE A 180 19.19 -5.36 4.76
C ILE A 180 18.36 -4.71 3.66
N THR A 181 18.59 -5.16 2.43
CA THR A 181 17.86 -4.76 1.22
C THR A 181 17.06 -5.93 0.67
N ILE A 182 15.76 -5.73 0.48
CA ILE A 182 14.88 -6.64 -0.26
C ILE A 182 14.58 -5.97 -1.61
N GLY A 183 15.12 -6.52 -2.70
CA GLY A 183 14.98 -5.96 -4.04
C GLY A 183 13.56 -6.01 -4.59
N ASP A 184 13.31 -5.21 -5.64
CA ASP A 184 12.02 -5.12 -6.31
C ASP A 184 11.45 -6.49 -6.70
N GLU A 185 10.14 -6.64 -6.61
CA GLU A 185 9.38 -7.85 -6.98
C GLU A 185 9.75 -9.12 -6.18
N ALA A 186 10.62 -9.02 -5.17
CA ALA A 186 10.96 -10.15 -4.31
C ALA A 186 9.75 -10.65 -3.49
N ARG A 187 9.82 -11.93 -3.14
CA ARG A 187 8.75 -12.69 -2.50
C ARG A 187 9.31 -13.40 -1.30
N ILE A 188 8.90 -13.00 -0.11
CA ILE A 188 9.32 -13.65 1.13
C ILE A 188 8.19 -14.56 1.60
N SER A 189 8.48 -15.86 1.69
CA SER A 189 7.51 -16.82 2.20
C SER A 189 7.14 -16.53 3.65
N ALA A 190 5.88 -16.78 4.01
CA ALA A 190 5.41 -16.68 5.38
C ALA A 190 6.30 -17.50 6.33
N ARG A 191 6.46 -17.02 7.57
CA ARG A 191 7.30 -17.64 8.61
C ARG A 191 8.80 -17.72 8.28
N SER A 192 9.28 -16.85 7.39
CA SER A 192 10.71 -16.76 7.12
C SER A 192 11.41 -15.80 8.07
N LEU A 193 12.68 -16.07 8.35
CA LEU A 193 13.63 -15.11 8.91
C LEU A 193 14.50 -14.56 7.78
N VAL A 194 14.35 -13.28 7.45
CA VAL A 194 15.18 -12.61 6.43
C VAL A 194 16.41 -12.03 7.13
N ASN A 195 17.54 -12.70 6.96
CA ASN A 195 18.81 -12.40 7.64
C ASN A 195 19.92 -11.97 6.66
N GLU A 196 19.60 -11.84 5.37
CA GLU A 196 20.51 -11.42 4.30
C GLU A 196 19.74 -10.64 3.24
N ASP A 197 20.48 -9.90 2.41
CA ASP A 197 19.92 -9.20 1.27
C ASP A 197 19.21 -10.16 0.31
N VAL A 198 18.06 -9.76 -0.20
CA VAL A 198 17.26 -10.54 -1.15
C VAL A 198 17.29 -9.83 -2.50
N SER A 199 17.81 -10.51 -3.52
CA SER A 199 17.86 -9.96 -4.88
C SER A 199 16.45 -9.75 -5.47
N ALA A 200 16.33 -8.79 -6.38
CA ALA A 200 15.07 -8.52 -7.07
C ALA A 200 14.50 -9.77 -7.77
N GLY A 201 13.18 -9.91 -7.79
CA GLY A 201 12.46 -11.04 -8.39
C GLY A 201 12.65 -12.39 -7.68
N THR A 202 13.39 -12.44 -6.57
CA THR A 202 13.72 -13.69 -5.88
C THR A 202 12.57 -14.17 -5.01
N TYR A 203 12.34 -15.48 -5.00
CA TYR A 203 11.51 -16.14 -4.00
C TYR A 203 12.39 -16.64 -2.85
N PHE A 204 12.27 -15.99 -1.69
CA PHE A 204 13.05 -16.27 -0.50
C PHE A 204 12.27 -17.12 0.50
N VAL A 205 12.94 -18.15 1.01
CA VAL A 205 12.45 -18.99 2.10
C VAL A 205 13.61 -19.26 3.03
N ASN A 206 13.45 -18.90 4.30
CA ASN A 206 14.38 -19.29 5.35
C ASN A 206 13.58 -19.64 6.60
N MET A 207 13.29 -20.93 6.75
CA MET A 207 12.48 -21.46 7.85
C MET A 207 13.34 -22.41 8.68
N THR A 208 13.02 -22.53 9.98
CA THR A 208 13.64 -23.53 10.86
C THR A 208 13.51 -24.95 10.26
N PRO A 209 14.53 -25.82 10.36
CA PRO A 209 14.45 -27.21 9.90
C PRO A 209 13.20 -27.91 10.44
N GLY A 210 12.39 -28.49 9.56
CA GLY A 210 11.16 -29.22 9.90
C GLY A 210 9.84 -28.51 9.58
N ALA A 211 9.87 -27.22 9.21
CA ALA A 211 8.69 -26.54 8.67
C ALA A 211 8.34 -27.07 7.27
N ARG A 212 7.14 -27.64 7.09
CA ARG A 212 6.65 -28.05 5.76
C ARG A 212 5.85 -26.92 5.11
N LEU A 213 6.27 -26.44 3.94
CA LEU A 213 5.42 -25.68 3.04
C LEU A 213 4.40 -26.66 2.43
N THR A 214 3.11 -26.50 2.73
CA THR A 214 2.08 -27.44 2.26
C THR A 214 1.77 -27.32 0.77
N THR A 215 2.25 -26.29 0.07
CA THR A 215 2.24 -26.27 -1.40
C THR A 215 3.28 -25.29 -1.92
N LYS A 216 4.22 -25.76 -2.76
CA LYS A 216 4.86 -24.91 -3.77
C LYS A 216 3.77 -24.57 -4.79
N LYS A 217 2.88 -23.62 -4.50
CA LYS A 217 2.04 -23.06 -5.56
C LYS A 217 2.96 -22.26 -6.46
N ASP A 218 2.97 -22.59 -7.75
CA ASP A 218 3.75 -21.90 -8.76
C ASP A 218 3.61 -20.38 -8.62
N ASN A 219 4.76 -19.69 -8.61
CA ASN A 219 4.89 -18.24 -8.47
C ASN A 219 3.97 -17.45 -9.43
N ALA A 220 3.57 -18.07 -10.55
CA ALA A 220 2.64 -17.52 -11.53
C ALA A 220 1.22 -17.31 -10.98
N ALA A 221 0.71 -18.19 -10.11
CA ALA A 221 -0.69 -18.14 -9.68
C ALA A 221 -1.04 -16.89 -8.85
N TRP A 222 -0.09 -16.34 -8.09
CA TRP A 222 -0.36 -15.17 -7.25
C TRP A 222 -0.30 -13.84 -7.99
N TYR A 223 0.44 -13.74 -9.11
CA TYR A 223 0.30 -12.61 -10.04
C TYR A 223 -1.17 -12.40 -10.47
N LEU A 224 -2.00 -13.45 -10.36
CA LEU A 224 -3.35 -13.54 -10.90
C LEU A 224 -4.45 -13.37 -9.85
N GLU A 225 -4.16 -13.66 -8.57
CA GLU A 225 -5.18 -13.79 -7.53
C GLU A 225 -5.21 -12.64 -6.51
N GLY A 226 -4.20 -11.78 -6.44
CA GLY A 226 -4.18 -10.75 -5.38
C GLY A 226 -3.34 -9.52 -5.68
N ASN A 227 -3.97 -8.35 -5.57
CA ASN A 227 -3.38 -7.02 -5.47
C ASN A 227 -2.92 -6.29 -6.75
N TYR A 228 -2.49 -6.93 -7.83
CA TYR A 228 -2.17 -6.17 -9.06
C TYR A 228 -3.40 -5.45 -9.64
N LEU A 229 -4.58 -6.06 -9.52
CA LEU A 229 -5.84 -5.60 -10.10
C LEU A 229 -6.60 -4.52 -9.27
N LYS A 230 -6.10 -4.12 -8.10
CA LYS A 230 -6.76 -3.10 -7.25
C LYS A 230 -5.99 -1.78 -7.16
N LEU A 231 -4.84 -1.67 -7.83
CA LEU A 231 -3.96 -0.53 -7.72
C LEU A 231 -4.36 0.56 -8.72
N GLN A 232 -5.17 1.51 -8.24
CA GLN A 232 -5.10 2.86 -8.79
C GLN A 232 -3.87 3.58 -8.24
N CYS A 233 -2.65 3.22 -8.67
CA CYS A 233 -1.47 4.01 -8.28
C CYS A 233 -0.38 4.13 -9.37
N SER A 234 0.28 5.28 -9.32
CA SER A 234 1.11 5.95 -10.32
C SER A 234 2.48 5.30 -10.56
N ILE A 235 2.52 4.31 -11.45
CA ILE A 235 3.65 4.19 -12.41
C ILE A 235 3.50 5.36 -13.37
N GLY A 236 4.58 6.02 -13.76
CA GLY A 236 4.58 7.22 -14.61
C GLY A 236 3.41 7.23 -15.59
N THR A 237 2.54 8.23 -15.45
CA THR A 237 1.17 8.31 -16.02
C THR A 237 1.11 7.88 -17.49
N LYS A 238 2.18 8.11 -18.25
CA LYS A 238 2.38 7.69 -19.64
C LYS A 238 2.22 6.18 -19.84
N TYR A 239 2.99 5.34 -19.15
CA TYR A 239 3.03 3.89 -19.42
C TYR A 239 1.82 3.15 -18.85
N ARG A 240 1.22 3.67 -17.78
CA ARG A 240 0.05 3.07 -17.12
C ARG A 240 -1.25 3.31 -17.88
N ASN A 241 -1.51 4.54 -18.32
CA ASN A 241 -2.68 4.84 -19.15
C ASN A 241 -2.55 4.14 -20.51
N LEU A 242 -1.35 4.10 -21.07
CA LEU A 242 -1.09 3.39 -22.30
C LEU A 242 -1.35 1.88 -22.18
N PHE A 243 -0.84 1.24 -21.12
CA PHE A 243 -1.05 -0.19 -20.87
C PHE A 243 -2.53 -0.49 -20.63
N HIS A 244 -3.20 0.22 -19.73
CA HIS A 244 -4.61 -0.02 -19.44
C HIS A 244 -5.52 0.28 -20.63
N THR A 245 -5.34 1.42 -21.31
CA THR A 245 -6.18 1.79 -22.45
C THR A 245 -5.99 0.83 -23.61
N LYS A 246 -4.75 0.49 -23.99
CA LYS A 246 -4.51 -0.42 -25.11
C LYS A 246 -4.85 -1.88 -24.79
N ALA A 247 -4.55 -2.38 -23.59
CA ALA A 247 -4.94 -3.72 -23.18
C ALA A 247 -6.47 -3.85 -23.05
N PHE A 248 -7.15 -2.83 -22.53
CA PHE A 248 -8.61 -2.84 -22.43
C PHE A 248 -9.28 -2.76 -23.81
N VAL A 249 -8.76 -1.94 -24.74
CA VAL A 249 -9.21 -1.91 -26.14
C VAL A 249 -8.98 -3.25 -26.83
N LYS A 250 -7.80 -3.86 -26.66
CA LYS A 250 -7.47 -5.17 -27.25
C LYS A 250 -8.38 -6.29 -26.72
N CYS A 251 -8.78 -6.20 -25.46
CA CYS A 251 -9.76 -7.09 -24.85
C CYS A 251 -11.22 -6.70 -25.14
N GLY A 252 -11.48 -5.84 -26.14
CA GLY A 252 -12.84 -5.44 -26.53
C GLY A 252 -13.61 -4.71 -25.44
N HIS A 253 -12.92 -3.94 -24.60
CA HIS A 253 -13.47 -3.32 -23.39
C HIS A 253 -14.10 -4.33 -22.40
N ASN A 254 -13.72 -5.61 -22.51
CA ASN A 254 -14.21 -6.67 -21.65
C ASN A 254 -13.25 -6.89 -20.48
N THR A 255 -13.70 -6.54 -19.28
CA THR A 255 -12.92 -6.68 -18.05
C THR A 255 -12.63 -8.15 -17.69
N LYS A 256 -13.47 -9.11 -18.11
CA LYS A 256 -13.23 -10.55 -17.92
C LYS A 256 -12.13 -11.04 -18.84
N THR A 257 -12.17 -10.66 -20.11
CA THR A 257 -11.13 -10.98 -21.11
C THR A 257 -9.78 -10.36 -20.75
N LEU A 258 -9.77 -9.12 -20.26
CA LEU A 258 -8.56 -8.48 -19.74
C LEU A 258 -7.97 -9.24 -18.53
N LYS A 259 -8.83 -9.70 -17.63
CA LYS A 259 -8.42 -10.54 -16.48
C LYS A 259 -7.91 -11.90 -16.93
N GLU A 260 -8.46 -12.51 -17.98
CA GLU A 260 -7.95 -13.76 -18.54
C GLU A 260 -6.61 -13.54 -19.25
N TRP A 261 -6.44 -12.43 -19.95
CA TRP A 261 -5.17 -12.11 -20.61
C TRP A 261 -4.02 -11.84 -19.63
N LEU A 262 -4.27 -11.11 -18.54
CA LEU A 262 -3.25 -10.90 -17.50
C LEU A 262 -2.85 -12.22 -16.80
N LYS A 263 -3.61 -13.31 -17.02
CA LYS A 263 -3.28 -14.68 -16.59
C LYS A 263 -2.33 -15.44 -17.50
N THR A 264 -1.91 -14.86 -18.61
CA THR A 264 -0.97 -15.47 -19.54
C THR A 264 0.37 -15.74 -18.84
N PRO A 265 0.83 -17.00 -18.75
CA PRO A 265 2.09 -17.33 -18.09
C PRO A 265 3.30 -16.63 -18.74
N ILE A 266 4.28 -16.22 -17.93
CA ILE A 266 5.54 -15.56 -18.36
C ILE A 266 6.31 -16.38 -19.41
N VAL A 267 6.17 -17.71 -19.42
CA VAL A 267 6.75 -18.59 -20.45
C VAL A 267 6.24 -18.27 -21.86
N HIS A 268 5.03 -17.73 -22.01
CA HIS A 268 4.49 -17.25 -23.28
C HIS A 268 4.99 -15.85 -23.67
N MET A 269 5.61 -15.13 -22.74
CA MET A 269 6.26 -13.82 -22.96
C MET A 269 7.79 -13.94 -23.04
N GLY A 270 8.32 -15.17 -23.16
CA GLY A 270 9.75 -15.43 -23.26
C GLY A 270 10.52 -15.19 -21.97
N GLY A 271 9.91 -15.44 -20.80
CA GLY A 271 10.58 -15.24 -19.50
C GLY A 271 10.44 -13.83 -18.93
N ARG A 272 9.73 -12.93 -19.62
CA ARG A 272 9.61 -11.51 -19.30
C ARG A 272 8.24 -11.14 -18.72
N THR A 273 8.20 -10.11 -17.88
CA THR A 273 6.96 -9.51 -17.39
C THR A 273 6.31 -8.66 -18.49
N PRO A 274 4.98 -8.41 -18.43
CA PRO A 274 4.31 -7.51 -19.37
C PRO A 274 4.96 -6.13 -19.49
N ILE A 275 5.53 -5.61 -18.39
CA ILE A 275 6.22 -4.31 -18.36
C ILE A 275 7.59 -4.38 -19.04
N GLN A 276 8.33 -5.48 -18.86
CA GLN A 276 9.61 -5.69 -19.57
C GLN A 276 9.39 -5.74 -21.08
N CYS A 277 8.35 -6.44 -21.56
CA CYS A 277 8.02 -6.45 -22.98
C CYS A 277 7.69 -5.04 -23.51
N ILE A 278 6.94 -4.22 -22.77
CA ILE A 278 6.59 -2.85 -23.18
C ILE A 278 7.81 -1.92 -23.20
N LYS A 279 8.73 -2.10 -22.25
CA LYS A 279 9.97 -1.31 -22.18
C LYS A 279 10.94 -1.65 -23.30
N GLU A 280 11.05 -2.92 -23.66
CA GLU A 280 12.04 -3.42 -24.64
C GLU A 280 11.54 -3.34 -26.08
N GLU A 281 10.29 -3.69 -26.33
CA GLU A 281 9.77 -3.84 -27.69
C GLU A 281 9.06 -2.57 -28.17
N GLY A 282 8.70 -1.67 -27.24
CA GLY A 282 8.08 -0.38 -27.51
C GLY A 282 6.55 -0.41 -27.41
N GLU A 283 5.95 0.78 -27.45
CA GLU A 283 4.53 1.03 -27.16
C GLU A 283 3.51 0.34 -28.11
N ASN A 284 3.98 -0.32 -29.17
CA ASN A 284 3.17 -0.89 -30.26
C ASN A 284 3.31 -2.41 -30.44
N THR A 285 4.23 -3.05 -29.73
CA THR A 285 4.47 -4.50 -29.76
C THR A 285 3.90 -5.09 -28.48
N PHE A 286 2.66 -5.54 -28.54
CA PHE A 286 2.01 -6.22 -27.43
C PHE A 286 2.16 -7.73 -27.59
N PRO A 287 2.66 -8.46 -26.59
CA PRO A 287 2.65 -9.91 -26.65
C PRO A 287 1.20 -10.43 -26.79
N CYS A 288 1.07 -11.54 -27.51
CA CYS A 288 -0.17 -12.21 -27.90
C CYS A 288 -1.22 -12.28 -26.78
N LEU A 289 -2.52 -12.11 -27.10
CA LEU A 289 -3.58 -12.57 -26.20
C LEU A 289 -3.51 -14.11 -26.09
N LEU A 290 -3.94 -14.71 -24.97
CA LEU A 290 -4.00 -16.18 -24.82
C LEU A 290 -4.77 -16.85 -25.97
N ASP A 291 -5.80 -16.18 -26.47
CA ASP A 291 -6.65 -16.64 -27.59
C ASP A 291 -6.01 -16.40 -28.97
N GLU A 292 -4.92 -15.62 -29.04
CA GLU A 292 -4.14 -15.34 -30.26
C GLU A 292 -2.83 -16.18 -30.31
N CYS A 293 -2.41 -16.76 -29.18
CA CYS A 293 -1.15 -17.51 -29.07
C CYS A 293 -1.28 -18.86 -29.79
N LYS A 294 -0.57 -19.06 -30.91
CA LYS A 294 -0.43 -20.39 -31.55
C LYS A 294 0.27 -21.45 -30.64
N CYS A 295 0.73 -21.01 -29.48
CA CYS A 295 1.48 -21.72 -28.44
C CYS A 295 0.64 -22.75 -27.68
N SER A 296 -0.69 -22.63 -27.72
CA SER A 296 -1.64 -23.46 -26.95
C SER A 296 -2.35 -24.53 -27.78
N LYS A 297 -2.03 -24.70 -29.07
CA LYS A 297 -2.53 -25.85 -29.83
C LYS A 297 -1.67 -27.08 -29.49
N PRO A 298 -2.14 -28.05 -28.69
CA PRO A 298 -1.47 -29.35 -28.63
C PRO A 298 -1.41 -29.89 -30.07
N ASN A 299 -0.24 -30.37 -30.49
CA ASN A 299 0.00 -31.00 -31.78
C ASN A 299 -1.24 -31.77 -32.26
N GLU A 300 -1.99 -31.20 -33.22
CA GLU A 300 -2.97 -31.96 -33.98
C GLU A 300 -2.16 -33.07 -34.68
N LYS A 301 -2.38 -34.33 -34.27
CA LYS A 301 -1.84 -35.48 -34.98
C LYS A 301 -2.17 -35.31 -36.47
N PRO A 302 -1.21 -35.47 -37.40
CA PRO A 302 -1.51 -35.36 -38.81
C PRO A 302 -2.60 -36.36 -39.17
N ALA A 303 -3.67 -35.87 -39.81
CA ALA A 303 -4.75 -36.70 -40.29
C ALA A 303 -4.17 -37.81 -41.19
N ALA A 304 -4.45 -39.06 -40.85
CA ALA A 304 -4.12 -40.20 -41.69
C ALA A 304 -4.77 -40.01 -43.06
N LYS A 305 -3.96 -40.09 -44.11
CA LYS A 305 -4.41 -40.23 -45.51
C LYS A 305 -4.88 -41.65 -45.75
#